data_AF-T1C3H3-F1
#
_entry.id   AF-T1C3H3-F1
#
_cell.length_a   1.000
_cell.length_b   1.000
_cell.length_c   1.000
_cell.angle_alpha   90.00
_cell.angle_beta   90.00
_cell.angle_gamma   90.00
#
_symmetry.space_group_name_H-M   'P 1'
#
loop_
_entity.id
_entity.type
_entity.pdbx_description
1 polymer ?
#
loop_
_entity_poly.entity_id
_entity_poly.type
_entity_poly.pdbx_seq_one_letter_code
_entity_poly.pdbx_strand_id
1 'polypeptide(L)'
;MGLTREQTENIEDVLRNSLRNKFQNYKPEPASMPFHTRLLGKDRLALYSFIHSLSTNFGTSIFEPVAVTLAKKTFKEAKSHISAGEYISEGAQ
;
A
#
# COMPACT_ATOMS: atom_id res chain seq x y z
N MET A 1 1.74 -23.81 12.78
CA MET A 1 1.28 -22.57 13.44
C MET A 1 0.60 -21.71 12.39
N GLY A 2 -0.66 -21.35 12.62
CA GLY A 2 -1.43 -20.48 11.73
C GLY A 2 -1.81 -19.18 12.43
N LEU A 3 -2.21 -18.18 11.65
CA LEU A 3 -2.78 -16.95 12.19
C LEU A 3 -4.03 -17.26 13.00
N THR A 4 -4.23 -16.55 14.12
CA THR A 4 -5.49 -16.65 14.88
C THR A 4 -6.63 -15.99 14.10
N ARG A 5 -7.88 -16.38 14.35
CA ARG A 5 -9.05 -15.77 13.68
C ARG A 5 -9.05 -14.24 13.78
N GLU A 6 -8.78 -13.72 14.96
CA GLU A 6 -8.65 -12.28 15.21
C GLU A 6 -7.53 -11.63 14.37
N GLN A 7 -6.42 -12.32 14.12
CA GLN A 7 -5.36 -11.79 13.23
C GLN A 7 -5.83 -11.77 11.79
N THR A 8 -6.52 -12.81 11.34
CA THR A 8 -7.09 -12.86 9.99
C THR A 8 -8.13 -11.75 9.78
N GLU A 9 -9.03 -11.54 10.74
CA GLU A 9 -10.04 -10.46 10.70
C GLU A 9 -9.38 -9.07 10.65
N ASN A 10 -8.37 -8.82 11.50
CA ASN A 10 -7.64 -7.56 11.50
C ASN A 10 -6.90 -7.33 10.16
N ILE A 11 -6.31 -8.38 9.58
CA ILE A 11 -5.67 -8.30 8.28
C ILE A 11 -6.70 -8.00 7.19
N GLU A 12 -7.85 -8.68 7.19
CA GLU A 12 -8.94 -8.43 6.24
C GLU A 12 -9.44 -6.98 6.31
N ASP A 13 -9.58 -6.42 7.51
CA ASP A 13 -9.97 -5.04 7.70
C ASP A 13 -8.91 -4.06 7.18
N VAL A 14 -7.62 -4.34 7.42
CA VAL A 14 -6.52 -3.56 6.88
C VAL A 14 -6.51 -3.59 5.35
N LEU A 15 -6.72 -4.77 4.74
CA LEU A 15 -6.82 -4.92 3.28
C LEU A 15 -8.01 -4.12 2.74
N ARG A 16 -9.19 -4.25 3.37
CA ARG A 16 -10.41 -3.54 2.97
C ARG A 16 -10.25 -2.03 3.07
N ASN A 17 -9.68 -1.53 4.15
CA ASN A 17 -9.46 -0.11 4.38
C ASN A 17 -8.40 0.46 3.42
N SER A 18 -7.33 -0.28 3.14
CA SER A 18 -6.33 0.11 2.14
C SER A 18 -6.95 0.27 0.75
N LEU A 19 -7.80 -0.69 0.33
CA LEU A 19 -8.50 -0.62 -0.95
C LEU A 19 -9.49 0.55 -1.01
N ARG A 20 -10.32 0.72 0.04
CA ARG A 20 -11.27 1.84 0.12
C ARG A 20 -10.56 3.19 0.04
N ASN A 21 -9.48 3.37 0.79
CA ASN A 21 -8.67 4.58 0.73
C ASN A 21 -8.09 4.80 -0.66
N LYS A 22 -7.65 3.73 -1.34
CA LYS A 22 -7.14 3.83 -2.71
C LYS A 22 -8.21 4.27 -3.69
N PHE A 23 -9.41 3.72 -3.60
CA PHE A 23 -10.53 4.11 -4.46
C PHE A 23 -10.98 5.55 -4.22
N GLN A 24 -11.07 5.97 -2.95
CA GLN A 24 -11.51 7.32 -2.60
C GLN A 24 -10.50 8.41 -2.98
N ASN A 25 -9.21 8.12 -2.82
CA ASN A 25 -8.14 9.09 -3.04
C ASN A 25 -7.42 8.90 -4.38
N TYR A 26 -7.95 8.06 -5.28
CA TYR A 26 -7.34 7.87 -6.59
C TYR A 26 -7.39 9.19 -7.38
N LYS A 27 -6.22 9.78 -7.58
CA LYS A 27 -6.02 10.89 -8.48
C LYS A 27 -5.43 10.32 -9.77
N PRO A 28 -6.15 10.37 -10.90
CA PRO A 28 -5.57 10.04 -12.19
C PRO A 28 -4.29 10.86 -12.36
N GLU A 29 -3.20 10.25 -12.81
CA GLU A 29 -1.94 10.98 -12.95
C GLU A 29 -2.14 12.20 -13.85
N PRO A 30 -1.73 13.41 -13.42
CA PRO A 30 -1.82 14.63 -14.23
C PRO A 30 -0.68 14.71 -15.25
N ALA A 31 -0.25 13.55 -15.78
CA ALA A 31 0.78 13.51 -16.79
C ALA A 31 0.12 13.76 -18.14
N SER A 32 0.49 14.86 -18.79
CA SER A 32 0.28 15.02 -20.23
C SER A 32 0.95 13.84 -20.92
N MET A 33 0.19 12.78 -21.20
CA MET A 33 0.61 11.58 -21.91
C MET A 33 0.00 11.59 -23.32
N PRO A 34 0.42 12.49 -24.21
CA PRO A 34 -0.22 12.71 -25.51
C PRO A 34 -0.13 11.47 -26.39
N PHE A 35 0.98 10.73 -26.34
CA PHE A 35 1.14 9.50 -27.10
C PHE A 35 0.19 8.39 -26.63
N HIS A 36 0.14 8.11 -25.33
CA HIS A 36 -0.75 7.08 -24.76
C HIS A 36 -2.23 7.44 -24.96
N THR A 37 -2.56 8.73 -24.84
CA THR A 37 -3.91 9.23 -25.12
C THR A 37 -4.28 9.05 -26.59
N ARG A 38 -3.33 9.27 -27.52
CA ARG A 38 -3.53 9.07 -28.95
C ARG A 38 -3.65 7.58 -29.32
N LEU A 39 -2.89 6.72 -28.64
CA LEU A 39 -2.85 5.29 -28.91
C LEU A 39 -4.08 4.54 -28.34
N LEU A 40 -4.45 4.83 -27.10
CA LEU A 40 -5.47 4.08 -26.34
C LEU A 40 -6.80 4.82 -26.22
N GLY A 41 -6.82 6.14 -26.41
CA GLY A 41 -7.94 6.98 -26.04
C GLY A 41 -7.99 7.27 -24.54
N LYS A 42 -8.74 8.30 -24.15
CA LYS A 42 -8.80 8.80 -22.76
C LYS A 42 -9.35 7.75 -21.78
N ASP A 43 -10.41 7.04 -22.16
CA ASP A 43 -11.10 6.11 -21.26
C ASP A 43 -10.25 4.86 -20.97
N ARG A 44 -9.61 4.29 -21.99
CA ARG A 44 -8.74 3.12 -21.81
C ARG A 44 -7.47 3.47 -21.02
N LEU A 45 -6.94 4.68 -21.22
CA LEU A 45 -5.81 5.17 -20.42
C LEU A 45 -6.19 5.33 -18.95
N ALA A 46 -7.37 5.91 -18.66
CA ALA A 46 -7.85 6.04 -17.27
C ALA A 46 -8.02 4.66 -16.59
N LEU A 47 -8.61 3.69 -17.29
CA LEU A 47 -8.74 2.32 -16.78
C LEU A 47 -7.38 1.66 -16.56
N TYR A 48 -6.45 1.81 -17.51
CA TYR A 48 -5.09 1.30 -17.36
C TYR A 48 -4.38 1.90 -16.15
N SER A 49 -4.38 3.22 -16.01
CA SER A 49 -3.75 3.91 -14.88
C SER A 49 -4.37 3.51 -13.55
N PHE A 50 -5.69 3.27 -13.52
CA PHE A 50 -6.38 2.76 -12.34
C PHE A 50 -5.93 1.34 -11.98
N ILE A 51 -5.94 0.42 -12.95
CA ILE A 51 -5.49 -0.97 -12.75
C ILE A 51 -4.02 -1.00 -12.31
N HIS A 52 -3.15 -0.26 -12.99
CA HIS A 52 -1.75 -0.16 -12.65
C HIS A 52 -1.55 0.35 -11.22
N SER A 53 -2.30 1.38 -10.84
CA SER A 53 -2.25 1.93 -9.50
C SER A 53 -2.78 0.97 -8.42
N LEU A 54 -3.70 0.07 -8.77
CA LEU A 54 -4.13 -1.00 -7.87
C LEU A 54 -3.05 -2.09 -7.76
N SER A 55 -2.49 -2.53 -8.88
CA SER A 55 -1.45 -3.56 -8.91
C SER A 55 -0.22 -3.17 -8.09
N THR A 56 0.20 -1.92 -8.14
CA THR A 56 1.31 -1.42 -7.31
C THR A 56 0.97 -1.42 -5.81
N ASN A 57 -0.27 -1.07 -5.44
CA ASN A 57 -0.73 -1.12 -4.06
C ASN A 57 -0.74 -2.57 -3.53
N PHE A 58 -1.31 -3.51 -4.28
CA PHE A 58 -1.30 -4.94 -3.93
C PHE A 58 0.10 -5.55 -3.91
N GLY A 59 0.97 -5.16 -4.83
CA GLY A 59 2.29 -5.76 -5.00
C GLY A 59 3.36 -5.23 -4.06
N THR A 60 3.18 -4.05 -3.47
CA THR A 60 4.22 -3.42 -2.63
C THR A 60 3.66 -2.74 -1.39
N SER A 61 2.73 -1.80 -1.55
CA SER A 61 2.28 -0.95 -0.44
C SER A 61 1.46 -1.68 0.63
N ILE A 62 0.80 -2.79 0.27
CA ILE A 62 -0.06 -3.54 1.21
C ILE A 62 0.74 -4.40 2.19
N PHE A 63 1.99 -4.73 1.87
CA PHE A 63 2.82 -5.59 2.71
C PHE A 63 3.19 -4.92 4.03
N GLU A 64 3.51 -3.63 4.00
CA GLU A 64 3.88 -2.86 5.20
C GLU A 64 2.77 -2.82 6.27
N PRO A 65 1.52 -2.40 5.98
CA PRO A 65 0.47 -2.35 7.00
C PRO A 65 0.07 -3.75 7.49
N VAL A 66 0.14 -4.77 6.63
CA VAL A 66 -0.08 -6.17 7.04
C VAL A 66 1.04 -6.64 7.98
N ALA A 67 2.30 -6.34 7.66
CA ALA A 67 3.45 -6.68 8.50
C ALA A 67 3.36 -6.00 9.88
N VAL A 68 2.96 -4.73 9.94
CA VAL A 68 2.71 -4.02 11.21
C VAL A 68 1.61 -4.73 12.02
N THR A 69 0.52 -5.12 11.38
CA THR A 69 -0.60 -5.80 12.04
C THR A 69 -0.20 -7.17 12.60
N LEU A 70 0.65 -7.90 11.87
CA LEU A 70 1.24 -9.15 12.34
C LEU A 70 2.19 -8.92 13.52
N ALA A 71 3.06 -7.91 13.42
CA ALA A 71 4.10 -7.61 14.40
C ALA A 71 3.55 -7.11 15.75
N LYS A 72 2.43 -6.35 15.75
CA LYS A 72 1.80 -5.81 16.96
C LYS A 72 1.45 -6.85 18.03
N LYS A 73 1.24 -8.12 17.64
CA LYS A 73 0.95 -9.21 18.57
C LYS A 73 2.21 -9.72 19.28
N THR A 74 3.35 -9.69 18.59
CA THR A 74 4.60 -10.30 19.06
C THR A 74 5.54 -9.29 19.69
N PHE A 75 5.52 -8.05 19.21
CA PHE A 75 6.45 -7.00 19.61
C PHE A 75 5.71 -5.86 20.30
N LYS A 76 6.36 -5.25 21.29
CA LYS A 76 5.84 -4.08 22.03
C LYS A 76 5.63 -2.88 21.11
N GLU A 77 6.42 -2.78 20.04
CA GLU A 77 6.39 -1.68 19.09
C GLU A 77 6.41 -2.22 17.66
N ALA A 78 5.48 -1.73 16.84
CA ALA A 78 5.40 -2.01 15.41
C ALA A 78 4.86 -0.77 14.70
N LYS A 79 5.71 -0.14 13.89
CA LYS A 79 5.45 1.14 13.21
C LYS A 79 5.70 1.03 11.71
N SER A 80 4.91 1.75 10.92
CA SER A 80 5.13 1.96 9.48
C SER A 80 5.78 3.33 9.23
N HIS A 81 6.34 3.53 8.03
CA HIS A 81 6.93 4.79 7.58
C HIS A 81 7.97 5.39 8.53
N ILE A 82 8.92 4.55 8.97
CA ILE A 82 10.05 5.03 9.78
C ILE A 82 11.03 5.77 8.86
N SER A 83 11.28 7.04 9.17
CA SER A 83 12.42 7.77 8.61
C SER A 83 13.70 7.15 9.14
N ALA A 84 14.62 6.76 8.25
CA ALA A 84 15.99 6.54 8.68
C ALA A 84 16.49 7.86 9.32
N GLY A 85 16.93 7.80 10.57
CA GLY A 85 17.53 8.96 11.23
C GLY A 85 18.81 9.39 10.53
N GLU A 86 19.32 10.58 10.84
CA GLU A 86 20.53 11.12 10.20
C GLU A 86 21.82 10.45 10.68
N TYR A 87 21.79 9.78 11.84
CA TYR A 87 22.96 9.20 12.48
C TYR A 87 22.73 7.72 12.80
N ILE A 88 23.76 6.91 12.56
CA ILE A 88 23.81 5.51 12.97
C ILE A 88 24.58 5.46 14.29
N SER A 89 24.01 4.85 15.32
CA SER A 89 24.64 4.69 16.64
C SER A 89 24.70 3.22 17.06
N GLU A 90 25.79 2.78 17.68
CA GLU A 90 25.95 1.41 18.19
C GLU A 90 24.92 1.01 19.26
N GLY A 91 24.30 1.97 19.95
CA GLY A 91 23.29 1.70 20.99
C GLY A 91 21.88 1.38 20.49
N ALA A 92 21.67 1.36 19.16
CA ALA A 92 20.37 1.02 18.57
C ALA A 92 20.25 -0.50 18.44
N GLN A 93 19.82 -1.18 19.52
CA GLN A 93 19.55 -2.62 19.54
C GLN A 93 18.20 -2.92 20.17
#